data_AF-A0A8C2UQC3-F1
#
_entry.id   AF-A0A8C2UQC3-F1
#
_cell.length_a   1.000
_cell.length_b   1.000
_cell.length_c   1.000
_cell.angle_alpha   90.00
_cell.angle_beta   90.00
_cell.angle_gamma   90.00
#
_symmetry.space_group_name_H-M   'P 1'
#
loop_
_entity.id
_entity.type
_entity.pdbx_description
1 polymer ?
#
loop_
_entity_poly.entity_id
_entity_poly.type
_entity_poly.pdbx_seq_one_letter_code
_entity_poly.pdbx_strand_id
1 'polypeptide(L)'
;MTDAKEAKGQRLGPPDEEELIAGGPGSFMKGFGLSGFKFSAGCLGDYSLPLALQLLAFTLFAGLLVAILVQVSRSPSFQELELEQSKQEKIYQELSQLKAGVDNLCRPCSWDWTFFQEKCYFFSKSQRNWSDSVTACKEAGAQLVIVESAEEQSFLQLASKSKGHTWMGLSDLNKESTWHWVDGSPLSLSFMKYWNPKEPNNLGEEDCAEFDGDGWNDARCDINKYFICKQSAASCSN
;
A
#
# COMPACT_ATOMS: atom_id res chain seq x y z
N MET A 1 47.20 -16.67 -19.65
CA MET A 1 47.10 -17.65 -18.55
C MET A 1 45.91 -17.25 -17.70
N THR A 2 44.86 -18.09 -17.75
CA THR A 2 43.70 -18.25 -16.83
C THR A 2 42.89 -16.98 -16.54
N ASP A 3 41.71 -16.70 -17.10
CA ASP A 3 40.46 -17.48 -17.29
C ASP A 3 39.87 -18.07 -16.00
N ALA A 4 38.77 -17.47 -15.53
CA ALA A 4 37.70 -18.11 -14.73
C ALA A 4 36.39 -17.31 -14.90
N LYS A 5 35.35 -18.01 -15.37
CA LYS A 5 33.94 -17.63 -15.58
C LYS A 5 33.11 -17.93 -14.33
N GLU A 6 32.03 -17.17 -14.11
CA GLU A 6 30.69 -17.58 -13.62
C GLU A 6 29.87 -16.31 -13.32
N ALA A 7 28.54 -16.25 -13.29
CA ALA A 7 27.45 -16.86 -14.05
C ALA A 7 26.23 -15.92 -13.81
N LYS A 8 25.37 -15.80 -14.81
CA LYS A 8 24.22 -14.88 -14.86
C LYS A 8 22.98 -15.61 -14.31
N GLY A 9 22.42 -15.14 -13.21
CA GLY A 9 21.17 -15.67 -12.63
C GLY A 9 19.97 -14.76 -12.94
N GLN A 10 18.95 -15.32 -13.60
CA GLN A 10 17.69 -14.67 -13.95
C GLN A 10 16.78 -14.51 -12.73
N ARG A 11 16.13 -13.34 -12.62
CA ARG A 11 14.99 -13.06 -11.73
C ARG A 11 13.75 -13.77 -12.25
N LEU A 12 13.15 -14.62 -11.44
CA LEU A 12 11.79 -15.13 -11.62
C LEU A 12 10.82 -14.20 -10.87
N GLY A 13 9.79 -13.75 -11.58
CA GLY A 13 8.72 -12.91 -11.04
C GLY A 13 7.70 -13.74 -10.23
N PRO A 14 6.89 -13.07 -9.40
CA PRO A 14 5.83 -13.71 -8.61
C PRO A 14 4.64 -14.11 -9.49
N PRO A 15 3.93 -15.20 -9.17
CA PRO A 15 2.71 -15.59 -9.85
C PRO A 15 1.53 -14.72 -9.41
N ASP A 16 0.84 -14.30 -10.45
CA ASP A 16 -0.44 -13.64 -10.65
C ASP A 16 -1.58 -14.21 -9.77
N GLU A 17 -2.21 -13.31 -9.00
CA GLU A 17 -3.54 -13.48 -8.40
C GLU A 17 -4.55 -12.64 -9.19
N GLU A 18 -5.55 -13.28 -9.78
CA GLU A 18 -6.87 -12.75 -10.20
C GLU A 18 -7.67 -13.97 -10.71
N GLU A 19 -8.98 -14.10 -10.65
CA GLU A 19 -10.05 -13.51 -9.85
C GLU A 19 -11.27 -14.43 -10.05
N LEU A 20 -12.06 -14.51 -8.99
CA LEU A 20 -13.45 -14.88 -8.83
C LEU A 20 -14.44 -14.84 -10.04
N ILE A 21 -15.32 -15.85 -10.02
CA ILE A 21 -16.80 -15.81 -10.18
C ILE A 21 -17.47 -16.07 -11.56
N ALA A 22 -18.38 -17.06 -11.48
CA ALA A 22 -19.66 -17.31 -12.17
C ALA A 22 -19.73 -17.65 -13.66
N GLY A 23 -20.31 -18.82 -13.92
CA GLY A 23 -20.97 -19.12 -15.20
C GLY A 23 -21.46 -20.57 -15.28
N GLY A 24 -22.77 -20.77 -15.12
CA GLY A 24 -23.48 -21.89 -15.77
C GLY A 24 -24.65 -21.31 -16.57
N PRO A 25 -25.46 -22.11 -17.29
CA PRO A 25 -25.23 -23.45 -17.85
C PRO A 25 -25.46 -23.47 -19.39
N GLY A 26 -25.08 -24.56 -20.08
CA GLY A 26 -25.73 -24.91 -21.36
C GLY A 26 -24.84 -25.44 -22.49
N SER A 27 -25.06 -26.73 -22.79
CA SER A 27 -25.00 -27.37 -24.12
C SER A 27 -23.81 -27.13 -25.05
N PHE A 28 -22.97 -28.16 -25.24
CA PHE A 28 -22.62 -28.59 -26.59
C PHE A 28 -22.18 -30.06 -26.62
N MET A 29 -22.81 -30.83 -27.51
CA MET A 29 -22.45 -32.21 -27.85
C MET A 29 -21.24 -32.29 -28.78
N LYS A 30 -20.70 -33.51 -28.88
CA LYS A 30 -19.68 -34.06 -29.81
C LYS A 30 -18.26 -33.97 -29.23
N GLY A 31 -17.48 -35.04 -29.09
CA GLY A 31 -17.60 -36.40 -29.61
C GLY A 31 -16.19 -36.88 -29.88
N PHE A 32 -15.75 -37.94 -29.21
CA PHE A 32 -14.62 -38.76 -29.65
C PHE A 32 -14.97 -40.21 -29.38
N GLY A 33 -15.13 -40.96 -30.47
CA GLY A 33 -15.28 -42.40 -30.44
C GLY A 33 -13.94 -43.06 -30.16
N LEU A 34 -13.98 -44.07 -29.30
CA LEU A 34 -13.06 -45.19 -29.38
C LEU A 34 -13.87 -46.46 -29.57
N SER A 35 -13.40 -47.18 -30.58
CA SER A 35 -13.85 -48.44 -31.13
C SER A 35 -14.09 -49.52 -30.08
N GLY A 36 -15.31 -50.07 -30.10
CA GLY A 36 -15.51 -51.44 -30.54
C GLY A 36 -14.81 -52.54 -29.73
N PHE A 37 -15.16 -52.72 -28.47
CA PHE A 37 -15.19 -54.06 -27.89
C PHE A 37 -16.59 -54.65 -28.11
N LYS A 38 -16.71 -55.49 -29.14
CA LYS A 38 -17.86 -56.36 -29.35
C LYS A 38 -17.86 -57.43 -28.26
N PHE A 39 -18.73 -57.30 -27.26
CA PHE A 39 -19.16 -58.44 -26.47
C PHE A 39 -20.46 -58.98 -27.06
N SER A 40 -20.40 -60.25 -27.42
CA SER A 40 -21.49 -61.04 -28.00
C SER A 40 -22.78 -60.89 -27.18
N ALA A 41 -23.90 -60.65 -27.88
CA ALA A 41 -25.24 -60.75 -27.33
C ALA A 41 -25.54 -62.22 -26.98
N GLY A 42 -25.13 -62.63 -25.78
CA GLY A 42 -25.67 -63.80 -25.09
C GLY A 42 -26.82 -63.34 -24.22
N CYS A 43 -28.04 -63.72 -24.62
CA CYS A 43 -29.28 -63.72 -23.82
C CYS A 43 -29.43 -62.60 -22.77
N LEU A 44 -30.08 -61.50 -23.15
CA LEU A 44 -30.73 -60.61 -22.19
C LEU A 44 -31.92 -61.37 -21.57
N GLY A 45 -31.63 -62.17 -20.56
CA GLY A 45 -32.61 -62.41 -19.51
C GLY A 45 -32.91 -61.06 -18.87
N ASP A 46 -34.17 -60.70 -18.85
CA ASP A 46 -34.72 -59.51 -18.20
C ASP A 46 -34.51 -59.62 -16.68
N TYR A 47 -33.27 -59.43 -16.24
CA TYR A 47 -32.94 -59.27 -14.83
C TYR A 47 -33.04 -57.77 -14.53
N SER A 48 -34.26 -57.25 -14.57
CA SER A 48 -34.61 -56.06 -13.80
C SER A 48 -34.38 -56.41 -12.34
N LEU A 49 -33.13 -56.25 -11.91
CA LEU A 49 -32.76 -56.24 -10.51
C LEU A 49 -33.74 -55.29 -9.84
N PRO A 50 -34.58 -55.77 -8.90
CA PRO A 50 -35.61 -54.94 -8.31
C PRO A 50 -34.94 -53.68 -7.77
N LEU A 51 -35.56 -52.51 -7.93
CA LEU A 51 -35.02 -51.22 -7.49
C LEU A 51 -34.44 -51.30 -6.05
N ALA A 52 -35.06 -52.14 -5.22
CA ALA A 52 -34.58 -52.52 -3.89
C ALA A 52 -33.14 -53.08 -3.87
N LEU A 53 -32.74 -53.97 -4.79
CA LEU A 53 -31.38 -54.53 -4.83
C LEU A 53 -30.34 -53.49 -5.28
N GLN A 54 -30.72 -52.56 -6.16
CA GLN A 54 -29.84 -51.44 -6.54
C GLN A 54 -29.62 -50.49 -5.37
N LEU A 55 -30.70 -50.12 -4.66
CA LEU A 55 -30.61 -49.29 -3.45
C LEU A 55 -29.77 -49.97 -2.38
N LEU A 56 -29.92 -51.28 -2.17
CA LEU A 56 -29.09 -52.06 -1.25
C LEU A 56 -27.61 -52.08 -1.66
N ALA A 57 -27.32 -52.24 -2.95
CA ALA A 57 -25.95 -52.19 -3.44
C ALA A 57 -25.30 -50.80 -3.21
N PHE A 58 -26.06 -49.72 -3.45
CA PHE A 58 -25.60 -48.36 -3.17
C PHE A 58 -25.37 -48.09 -1.68
N THR A 59 -26.27 -48.55 -0.79
CA THR A 59 -26.09 -48.35 0.65
C THR A 59 -24.92 -49.16 1.19
N LEU A 60 -24.69 -50.38 0.70
CA LEU A 60 -23.52 -51.19 1.05
C LEU A 60 -22.23 -50.56 0.54
N PHE A 61 -22.21 -50.08 -0.70
CA PHE A 61 -21.04 -49.41 -1.27
C PHE A 61 -20.74 -48.09 -0.55
N ALA A 62 -21.76 -47.29 -0.25
CA ALA A 62 -21.63 -46.08 0.55
C ALA A 62 -21.12 -46.40 1.97
N GLY A 63 -21.64 -47.45 2.61
CA GLY A 63 -21.16 -47.91 3.92
C GLY A 63 -19.70 -48.36 3.89
N LEU A 64 -19.29 -49.10 2.86
CA LEU A 64 -17.90 -49.52 2.65
C LEU A 64 -16.96 -48.33 2.40
N LEU A 65 -17.38 -47.38 1.55
CA LEU A 65 -16.65 -46.14 1.32
C LEU A 65 -16.45 -45.37 2.61
N VAL A 66 -17.50 -45.18 3.41
CA VAL A 66 -17.40 -44.51 4.71
C VAL A 66 -16.44 -45.26 5.64
N ALA A 67 -16.52 -46.59 5.70
CA ALA A 67 -15.60 -47.39 6.52
C ALA A 67 -14.14 -47.23 6.08
N ILE A 68 -13.86 -47.24 4.77
CA ILE A 68 -12.51 -47.03 4.23
C ILE A 68 -12.01 -45.62 4.57
N LEU A 69 -12.83 -44.59 4.39
CA LEU A 69 -12.48 -43.21 4.74
C LEU A 69 -12.14 -43.05 6.22
N VAL A 70 -12.89 -43.72 7.11
CA VAL A 70 -12.61 -43.73 8.55
C VAL A 70 -11.32 -44.48 8.89
N GLN A 71 -10.99 -45.55 8.18
CA GLN A 71 -9.73 -46.27 8.40
C GLN A 71 -8.53 -45.47 7.91
N VAL A 72 -8.66 -44.80 6.76
CA VAL A 72 -7.61 -43.92 6.22
C VAL A 72 -7.37 -42.72 7.14
N SER A 73 -8.43 -42.09 7.65
CA SER A 73 -8.28 -40.95 8.57
C SER A 73 -7.67 -41.31 9.92
N ARG A 74 -7.77 -42.57 10.34
CA ARG A 74 -7.12 -43.11 11.54
C ARG A 74 -5.73 -43.70 11.28
N SER A 75 -5.27 -43.70 10.03
CA SER A 75 -3.93 -44.16 9.71
C SER A 75 -2.90 -43.24 10.37
N PRO A 76 -1.87 -43.77 11.05
CA PRO A 76 -0.81 -42.96 11.67
C PRO A 76 -0.18 -41.96 10.69
N SER A 77 -0.02 -42.36 9.42
CA SER A 77 0.54 -41.49 8.36
C SER A 77 -0.37 -40.30 8.03
N PHE A 78 -1.69 -40.46 8.11
CA PHE A 78 -2.63 -39.37 7.84
C PHE A 78 -2.69 -38.39 9.01
N GLN A 79 -2.68 -38.90 10.24
CA GLN A 79 -2.61 -38.06 11.45
C GLN A 79 -1.31 -37.26 11.55
N GLU A 80 -0.18 -37.83 11.11
CA GLU A 80 1.12 -37.14 11.08
C GLU A 80 1.13 -36.00 10.04
N LEU A 81 0.47 -36.19 8.89
CA LEU A 81 0.26 -35.13 7.88
C LEU A 81 -0.65 -34.00 8.41
N GLU A 82 -1.76 -34.32 9.07
CA GLU A 82 -2.62 -33.32 9.70
C GLU A 82 -1.90 -32.55 10.82
N LEU A 83 -1.02 -33.23 11.57
CA LEU A 83 -0.20 -32.60 12.60
C LEU A 83 0.84 -31.65 11.99
N GLU A 84 1.53 -32.04 10.92
CA GLU A 84 2.48 -31.17 10.21
C GLU A 84 1.77 -29.96 9.58
N GLN A 85 0.59 -30.15 8.98
CA GLN A 85 -0.25 -29.05 8.52
C GLN A 85 -0.67 -28.13 9.67
N SER A 86 -1.07 -28.69 10.81
CA SER A 86 -1.42 -27.93 12.01
C SER A 86 -0.23 -27.15 12.57
N LYS A 87 0.98 -27.73 12.56
CA LYS A 87 2.22 -27.06 12.95
C LYS A 87 2.55 -25.91 11.99
N GLN A 88 2.44 -26.14 10.69
CA GLN A 88 2.72 -25.13 9.69
C GLN A 88 1.74 -23.96 9.77
N GLU A 89 0.46 -24.22 10.02
CA GLU A 89 -0.54 -23.18 10.24
C GLU A 89 -0.24 -22.36 11.49
N LYS A 90 0.20 -23.01 12.59
CA LYS A 90 0.63 -22.32 13.80
C LYS A 90 1.85 -21.43 13.56
N ILE A 91 2.85 -21.92 12.84
CA ILE A 91 4.03 -21.14 12.48
C ILE A 91 3.63 -19.93 11.64
N TYR A 92 2.73 -20.10 10.67
CA TYR A 92 2.24 -18.99 9.84
C TYR A 92 1.48 -17.95 10.67
N GLN A 93 0.66 -18.38 11.62
CA GLN A 93 -0.04 -17.49 12.55
C GLN A 93 0.94 -16.71 13.44
N GLU A 94 1.96 -17.36 14.01
CA GLU A 94 2.98 -16.69 14.80
C GLU A 94 3.80 -15.69 13.96
N LEU A 95 4.17 -16.06 12.74
CA LEU A 95 4.86 -15.15 11.81
C LEU A 95 3.99 -13.94 11.44
N SER A 96 2.70 -14.13 11.22
CA SER A 96 1.76 -13.04 10.95
C SER A 96 1.64 -12.08 12.13
N GLN A 97 1.56 -12.62 13.36
CA GLN A 97 1.56 -11.81 14.58
C GLN A 97 2.88 -11.06 14.77
N LEU A 98 4.02 -11.71 14.50
CA LEU A 98 5.33 -11.09 14.57
C LEU A 98 5.45 -9.97 13.54
N LYS A 99 4.99 -10.20 12.30
CA LYS A 99 5.01 -9.20 11.23
C LYS A 99 4.21 -7.97 11.61
N ALA A 100 2.98 -8.16 12.09
CA ALA A 100 2.15 -7.07 12.58
C ALA A 100 2.79 -6.33 13.77
N GLY A 101 3.46 -7.07 14.67
CA GLY A 101 4.24 -6.48 15.76
C GLY A 101 5.39 -5.61 15.27
N VAL A 102 6.15 -6.09 14.28
CA VAL A 102 7.25 -5.35 13.65
C VAL A 102 6.73 -4.12 12.89
N ASP A 103 5.59 -4.22 12.20
CA ASP A 103 4.94 -3.09 11.53
C ASP A 103 4.52 -2.01 12.51
N ASN A 104 4.00 -2.40 13.67
CA ASN A 104 3.67 -1.47 14.76
C ASN A 104 4.90 -0.81 15.40
N LEU A 105 6.09 -1.44 15.30
CA LEU A 105 7.35 -0.83 15.74
C LEU A 105 7.91 0.13 14.70
N CYS A 106 7.52 0.00 13.43
CA CYS A 106 8.02 0.91 12.43
C CYS A 106 7.34 2.27 12.56
N ARG A 107 8.17 3.29 12.76
CA ARG A 107 7.71 4.65 12.83
C ARG A 107 8.41 5.50 11.76
N PRO A 108 7.70 5.83 10.68
CA PRO A 108 8.29 6.55 9.55
C PRO A 108 8.78 7.97 9.88
N CYS A 109 8.25 8.59 10.95
CA CYS A 109 8.59 9.93 11.41
C CYS A 109 9.14 9.95 12.84
N SER A 110 9.84 11.01 13.22
CA SER A 110 10.29 11.25 14.60
C SER A 110 9.12 11.61 15.55
N TRP A 111 9.34 11.62 16.88
CA TRP A 111 8.26 11.78 17.90
C TRP A 111 7.47 13.07 17.79
N ASP A 112 8.13 14.16 17.39
CA ASP A 112 7.50 15.47 17.21
C ASP A 112 7.15 15.79 15.75
N TRP A 113 7.14 14.79 14.86
CA TRP A 113 6.87 14.96 13.44
C TRP A 113 5.58 14.24 13.03
N THR A 114 4.74 14.94 12.28
CA THR A 114 3.48 14.40 11.76
C THR A 114 3.72 13.69 10.44
N PHE A 115 3.26 12.44 10.32
CA PHE A 115 3.26 11.72 9.05
C PHE A 115 2.06 12.13 8.19
N PHE A 116 2.30 12.46 6.92
CA PHE A 116 1.26 12.67 5.92
C PHE A 116 1.82 12.34 4.52
N GLN A 117 1.15 11.44 3.79
CA GLN A 117 1.51 11.03 2.42
C GLN A 117 3.02 10.75 2.24
N GLU A 118 3.58 9.82 3.01
CA GLU A 118 5.00 9.40 2.91
C GLU A 118 6.03 10.49 3.25
N LYS A 119 5.59 11.60 3.83
CA LYS A 119 6.43 12.70 4.30
C LYS A 119 6.20 12.94 5.79
N CYS A 120 7.21 13.53 6.42
CA CYS A 120 7.16 13.95 7.82
C CYS A 120 7.21 15.47 7.89
N TYR A 121 6.34 16.04 8.73
CA TYR A 121 6.20 17.48 8.91
C TYR A 121 6.47 17.87 10.36
N PHE A 122 7.35 18.85 10.57
CA PHE A 122 7.59 19.44 11.87
C PHE A 122 6.99 20.84 11.92
N PHE A 123 6.07 21.06 12.86
CA PHE A 123 5.45 22.35 13.09
C PHE A 123 6.16 23.06 14.24
N SER A 124 6.92 24.12 13.95
CA SER A 124 7.79 24.79 14.93
C SER A 124 7.05 25.24 16.20
N LYS A 125 7.61 25.03 17.39
CA LYS A 125 7.02 25.51 18.66
C LYS A 125 7.35 26.99 18.95
N SER A 126 8.34 27.56 18.26
CA SER A 126 8.80 28.94 18.39
C SER A 126 8.75 29.64 17.03
N GLN A 127 8.74 30.97 17.04
CA GLN A 127 8.74 31.79 15.83
C GLN A 127 10.17 32.23 15.46
N ARG A 128 10.44 32.37 14.17
CA ARG A 128 11.71 32.85 13.58
C ARG A 128 11.44 33.62 12.30
N ASN A 129 12.38 34.46 11.87
CA ASN A 129 12.34 35.07 10.54
C ASN A 129 12.48 33.98 9.46
N TRP A 130 12.22 34.32 8.21
CA TRP A 130 12.17 33.32 7.13
C TRP A 130 13.52 32.63 6.92
N SER A 131 14.63 33.39 6.90
CA SER A 131 15.99 32.85 6.71
C SER A 131 16.42 31.90 7.83
N ASP A 132 16.14 32.27 9.08
CA ASP A 132 16.42 31.43 10.25
C ASP A 132 15.54 30.18 10.29
N SER A 133 14.34 30.24 9.70
CA SER A 133 13.44 29.10 9.54
C SER A 133 13.96 28.11 8.50
N VAL A 134 14.46 28.62 7.36
CA VAL A 134 15.17 27.80 6.34
C VAL A 134 16.36 27.09 6.99
N THR A 135 17.16 27.83 7.77
CA THR A 135 18.33 27.28 8.46
C THR A 135 17.93 26.22 9.48
N ALA A 136 16.90 26.48 10.30
CA ALA A 136 16.41 25.53 11.30
C ALA A 136 15.97 24.19 10.69
N CYS A 137 15.28 24.23 9.54
CA CYS A 137 14.88 23.01 8.86
C CYS A 137 16.08 22.24 8.31
N LYS A 138 17.07 22.94 7.72
CA LYS A 138 18.31 22.33 7.23
C LYS A 138 19.10 21.66 8.35
N GLU A 139 19.23 22.31 9.50
CA GLU A 139 19.89 21.75 10.70
C GLU A 139 19.22 20.45 11.20
N ALA A 140 17.91 20.32 10.97
CA ALA A 140 17.14 19.12 11.29
C ALA A 140 17.18 18.04 10.18
N GLY A 141 17.99 18.22 9.13
CA GLY A 141 18.04 17.29 7.99
C GLY A 141 16.82 17.37 7.07
N ALA A 142 16.08 18.47 7.12
CA ALA A 142 14.84 18.70 6.40
C ALA A 142 14.90 19.99 5.56
N GLN A 143 13.79 20.35 4.92
CA GLN A 143 13.64 21.60 4.18
C GLN A 143 12.46 22.40 4.73
N LEU A 144 12.50 23.73 4.62
CA LEU A 144 11.29 24.54 4.81
C LEU A 144 10.27 24.09 3.76
N VAL A 145 9.01 23.93 4.18
CA VAL A 145 8.05 23.12 3.42
C VAL A 145 7.85 23.61 1.99
N ILE A 146 7.95 22.69 1.04
CA ILE A 146 7.55 22.86 -0.37
C ILE A 146 6.25 22.12 -0.56
N VAL A 147 5.24 22.82 -1.06
CA VAL A 147 3.91 22.27 -1.26
C VAL A 147 3.83 21.63 -2.65
N GLU A 148 3.64 20.32 -2.70
CA GLU A 148 3.72 19.52 -3.94
C GLU A 148 2.33 19.09 -4.45
N SER A 149 1.29 19.13 -3.61
CA SER A 149 -0.07 18.72 -3.98
C SER A 149 -1.17 19.58 -3.35
N ALA A 150 -2.39 19.46 -3.88
CA ALA A 150 -3.55 20.18 -3.35
C ALA A 150 -4.01 19.62 -2.00
N GLU A 151 -3.82 18.31 -1.80
CA GLU A 151 -4.10 17.60 -0.56
C GLU A 151 -3.11 18.05 0.53
N GLU A 152 -1.83 18.15 0.19
CA GLU A 152 -0.80 18.68 1.08
C GLU A 152 -1.08 20.14 1.44
N GLN A 153 -1.40 20.99 0.46
CA GLN A 153 -1.79 22.37 0.71
C GLN A 153 -2.93 22.47 1.73
N SER A 154 -3.98 21.66 1.57
CA SER A 154 -5.13 21.67 2.47
C SER A 154 -4.76 21.22 3.89
N PHE A 155 -3.91 20.18 4.01
CA PHE A 155 -3.39 19.69 5.28
C PHE A 155 -2.58 20.77 6.02
N LEU A 156 -1.66 21.44 5.32
CA LEU A 156 -0.79 22.47 5.89
C LEU A 156 -1.57 23.75 6.25
N GLN A 157 -2.54 24.15 5.43
CA GLN A 157 -3.40 25.30 5.71
C GLN A 157 -4.20 25.09 7.00
N LEU A 158 -4.81 23.91 7.17
CA LEU A 158 -5.59 23.58 8.36
C LEU A 158 -4.72 23.60 9.63
N ALA A 159 -3.53 23.01 9.56
CA ALA A 159 -2.58 23.00 10.67
C ALA A 159 -2.14 24.43 11.04
N SER A 160 -1.82 25.26 10.04
CA SER A 160 -1.38 26.64 10.24
C SER A 160 -2.49 27.53 10.80
N LYS A 161 -3.74 27.36 10.34
CA LYS A 161 -4.90 28.11 10.83
C LYS A 161 -5.10 27.98 12.35
N SER A 162 -4.76 26.83 12.93
CA SER A 162 -4.85 26.61 14.38
C SER A 162 -3.72 27.28 15.18
N LYS A 163 -2.61 27.62 14.52
CA LYS A 163 -1.36 28.04 15.16
C LYS A 163 -1.03 29.52 14.95
N GLY A 164 -1.44 30.06 13.81
CA GLY A 164 -1.17 31.42 13.36
C GLY A 164 -0.27 31.44 12.11
N HIS A 165 0.11 32.65 11.72
CA HIS A 165 1.05 32.96 10.64
C HIS A 165 2.27 32.04 10.62
N THR A 166 2.47 31.36 9.49
CA THR A 166 3.45 30.27 9.38
C THR A 166 4.19 30.32 8.04
N TRP A 167 5.52 30.40 8.07
CA TRP A 167 6.38 30.40 6.90
C TRP A 167 6.33 29.08 6.13
N MET A 168 6.39 29.21 4.80
CA MET A 168 6.67 28.11 3.87
C MET A 168 7.93 28.40 3.06
N GLY A 169 8.44 27.39 2.37
CA GLY A 169 9.66 27.46 1.59
C GLY A 169 9.52 28.17 0.25
N LEU A 170 8.77 29.26 0.17
CA LEU A 170 8.45 29.99 -1.07
C LEU A 170 8.81 31.47 -0.90
N SER A 171 9.55 32.02 -1.87
CA SER A 171 10.04 33.41 -1.87
C SER A 171 10.27 33.92 -3.29
N ASP A 172 10.25 35.23 -3.50
CA ASP A 172 10.70 35.88 -4.74
C ASP A 172 11.93 36.79 -4.56
N LEU A 173 12.63 36.65 -3.42
CA LEU A 173 13.92 37.28 -3.08
C LEU A 173 14.95 37.40 -4.21
N ASN A 174 15.01 36.43 -5.12
CA ASN A 174 15.97 36.43 -6.23
C ASN A 174 15.55 37.36 -7.38
N LYS A 175 14.24 37.50 -7.60
CA LYS A 175 13.66 38.29 -8.66
C LYS A 175 12.19 38.57 -8.33
N GLU A 176 11.93 39.82 -8.03
CA GLU A 176 10.60 40.40 -7.80
C GLU A 176 9.52 39.81 -8.73
N SER A 177 8.37 39.47 -8.12
CA SER A 177 7.21 38.86 -8.78
C SER A 177 7.48 37.48 -9.40
N THR A 178 8.64 36.86 -9.13
CA THR A 178 9.00 35.53 -9.62
C THR A 178 9.27 34.58 -8.47
N TRP A 179 8.20 33.96 -7.98
CA TRP A 179 8.21 33.06 -6.84
C TRP A 179 8.89 31.72 -7.14
N HIS A 180 9.84 31.35 -6.27
CA HIS A 180 10.55 30.09 -6.29
C HIS A 180 10.51 29.42 -4.93
N TRP A 181 10.47 28.10 -4.96
CA TRP A 181 10.65 27.28 -3.78
C TRP A 181 12.12 27.25 -3.34
N VAL A 182 12.38 26.86 -2.09
CA VAL A 182 13.73 26.76 -1.52
C VAL A 182 14.64 25.72 -2.19
N ASP A 183 14.08 24.83 -3.01
CA ASP A 183 14.82 23.90 -3.87
C ASP A 183 15.18 24.50 -5.25
N GLY A 184 14.75 25.73 -5.51
CA GLY A 184 14.95 26.45 -6.76
C GLY A 184 13.90 26.20 -7.84
N SER A 185 12.90 25.34 -7.59
CA SER A 185 11.81 25.13 -8.55
C SER A 185 10.86 26.35 -8.59
N PRO A 186 10.35 26.75 -9.76
CA PRO A 186 9.44 27.88 -9.87
C PRO A 186 8.03 27.51 -9.39
N LEU A 187 7.28 28.49 -8.88
CA LEU A 187 5.88 28.29 -8.52
C LEU A 187 5.02 28.01 -9.75
N SER A 188 4.35 26.86 -9.78
CA SER A 188 3.45 26.48 -10.88
C SER A 188 2.17 27.33 -10.89
N LEU A 189 1.67 27.64 -12.08
CA LEU A 189 0.41 28.36 -12.29
C LEU A 189 -0.79 27.71 -11.59
N SER A 190 -0.78 26.38 -11.42
CA SER A 190 -1.85 25.66 -10.73
C SER A 190 -1.99 26.00 -9.24
N PHE A 191 -0.93 26.55 -8.64
CA PHE A 191 -0.88 26.95 -7.24
C PHE A 191 -1.18 28.44 -7.01
N MET A 192 -1.24 29.25 -8.08
CA MET A 192 -1.58 30.69 -7.98
C MET A 192 -2.90 30.95 -7.26
N LYS A 193 -3.85 30.00 -7.34
CA LYS A 193 -5.16 30.06 -6.69
C LYS A 193 -5.12 30.07 -5.15
N TYR A 194 -3.98 29.76 -4.55
CA TYR A 194 -3.84 29.68 -3.09
C TYR A 194 -3.43 31.00 -2.46
N TRP A 195 -2.97 31.99 -3.23
CA TRP A 195 -2.84 33.35 -2.75
C TRP A 195 -4.19 33.89 -2.30
N ASN A 196 -4.20 34.59 -1.18
CA ASN A 196 -5.39 35.29 -0.69
C ASN A 196 -5.81 36.40 -1.68
N PRO A 197 -7.06 36.87 -1.61
CA PRO A 197 -7.51 37.96 -2.46
C PRO A 197 -6.61 39.19 -2.31
N LYS A 198 -6.05 39.67 -3.44
CA LYS A 198 -5.08 40.76 -3.57
C LYS A 198 -3.63 40.41 -3.31
N GLU A 199 -3.33 39.15 -2.95
CA GLU A 199 -1.96 38.67 -2.80
C GLU A 199 -1.45 38.00 -4.08
N PRO A 200 -0.11 37.98 -4.31
CA PRO A 200 0.90 38.73 -3.55
C PRO A 200 0.86 40.24 -3.88
N ASN A 201 0.95 41.11 -2.88
CA ASN A 201 0.75 42.56 -3.03
C ASN A 201 2.05 43.40 -2.96
N ASN A 202 3.15 42.80 -2.52
CA ASN A 202 4.45 43.40 -2.26
C ASN A 202 4.37 44.72 -1.46
N LEU A 203 3.58 44.76 -0.39
CA LEU A 203 3.40 45.94 0.45
C LEU A 203 4.61 46.17 1.37
N GLY A 204 5.63 46.84 0.83
CA GLY A 204 6.81 47.24 1.59
C GLY A 204 7.91 46.19 1.57
N GLU A 205 8.16 45.61 0.39
CA GLU A 205 9.23 44.63 0.12
C GLU A 205 8.97 43.31 0.85
N GLU A 206 7.87 42.65 0.47
CA GLU A 206 7.37 41.42 1.08
C GLU A 206 7.74 40.20 0.24
N ASP A 207 8.97 39.70 0.41
CA ASP A 207 9.52 38.70 -0.51
C ASP A 207 9.33 37.23 -0.07
N CYS A 208 8.60 36.97 1.03
CA CYS A 208 8.50 35.65 1.66
C CYS A 208 7.05 35.22 1.88
N ALA A 209 6.69 34.00 1.45
CA ALA A 209 5.32 33.52 1.56
C ALA A 209 5.03 32.85 2.91
N GLU A 210 3.83 33.10 3.42
CA GLU A 210 3.27 32.46 4.61
C GLU A 210 1.89 31.86 4.37
N PHE A 211 1.51 30.92 5.22
CA PHE A 211 0.11 30.56 5.43
C PHE A 211 -0.55 31.63 6.30
N ASP A 212 -1.58 32.29 5.75
CA ASP A 212 -2.41 33.27 6.46
C ASP A 212 -3.91 32.99 6.24
N GLY A 213 -4.61 32.69 7.33
CA GLY A 213 -6.04 32.36 7.30
C GLY A 213 -6.34 31.15 6.42
N ASP A 214 -7.02 31.38 5.30
CA ASP A 214 -7.49 30.36 4.35
C ASP A 214 -6.65 30.27 3.06
N GLY A 215 -5.56 31.05 2.97
CA GLY A 215 -4.66 31.05 1.81
C GLY A 215 -3.24 31.47 2.17
N TRP A 216 -2.54 32.00 1.17
CA TRP A 216 -1.18 32.48 1.27
C TRP A 216 -1.12 34.00 1.25
N ASN A 217 -0.15 34.54 1.97
CA ASN A 217 0.19 35.97 2.00
C ASN A 217 1.69 36.12 1.75
N ASP A 218 2.10 37.14 1.02
CA ASP A 218 3.48 37.58 0.98
C ASP A 218 3.73 38.51 2.16
N ALA A 219 4.85 38.32 2.85
CA ALA A 219 5.16 39.07 4.05
C ALA A 219 6.65 39.41 4.09
N ARG A 220 6.97 40.51 4.79
CA ARG A 220 8.37 40.86 5.06
C ARG A 220 9.11 39.72 5.74
N CYS A 221 10.23 39.31 5.14
CA CYS A 221 11.01 38.14 5.55
C CYS A 221 11.62 38.25 6.96
N ASP A 222 11.77 39.47 7.49
CA ASP A 222 12.36 39.78 8.81
C ASP A 222 11.39 39.55 9.98
N ILE A 223 10.10 39.32 9.70
CA ILE A 223 9.09 39.07 10.72
C ILE A 223 9.22 37.67 11.29
N ASN A 224 9.18 37.56 12.61
CA ASN A 224 9.14 36.27 13.28
C ASN A 224 7.75 35.63 13.13
N LYS A 225 7.71 34.44 12.53
CA LYS A 225 6.51 33.62 12.39
C LYS A 225 6.82 32.16 12.71
N TYR A 226 5.80 31.34 12.89
CA TYR A 226 6.03 29.89 12.95
C TYR A 226 6.53 29.40 11.59
N PHE A 227 7.02 28.16 11.50
CA PHE A 227 7.50 27.56 10.27
C PHE A 227 7.24 26.06 10.26
N ILE A 228 7.22 25.48 9.05
CA ILE A 228 7.01 24.05 8.86
C ILE A 228 8.20 23.46 8.11
N CYS A 229 8.83 22.45 8.70
CA CYS A 229 9.83 21.65 8.01
C CYS A 229 9.18 20.39 7.42
N LYS A 230 9.69 19.95 6.26
CA LYS A 230 9.27 18.74 5.55
C LYS A 230 10.48 17.87 5.26
N GLN A 231 10.33 16.56 5.39
CA GLN A 231 11.31 15.56 4.91
C GLN A 231 10.60 14.29 4.44
N SER A 232 11.30 13.44 3.70
CA SER A 232 10.79 12.11 3.37
C SER A 232 10.68 11.24 4.62
N ALA A 233 9.60 10.46 4.72
CA ALA A 233 9.47 9.49 5.78
C ALA A 233 10.47 8.34 5.61
N ALA A 234 10.92 7.76 6.72
CA ALA A 234 11.80 6.60 6.68
C ALA A 234 11.06 5.39 6.08
N SER A 235 11.76 4.61 5.24
CA SER A 235 11.22 3.37 4.71
C SER A 235 11.16 2.29 5.80
N CYS A 236 9.97 1.78 6.06
CA CYS A 236 9.76 0.55 6.79
C CYS A 236 9.96 -0.62 5.81
N SER A 237 11.20 -1.10 5.65
CA SER A 237 11.45 -2.28 4.82
C SER A 237 10.94 -3.54 5.52
N ASN A 238 10.27 -4.41 4.75
CA ASN A 238 9.96 -5.80 5.11
C ASN A 238 11.20 -6.70 4.95
#